data_AF-A0A662BQG7-F1
#
_entry.id   AF-A0A662BQG7-F1
#
_cell.length_a   1.000
_cell.length_b   1.000
_cell.length_c   1.000
_cell.angle_alpha   90.00
_cell.angle_beta   90.00
_cell.angle_gamma   90.00
#
_symmetry.space_group_name_H-M   'P 1'
#
loop_
_entity.id
_entity.type
_entity.pdbx_description
1 polymer ?
#
loop_
_entity_poly.entity_id
_entity_poly.type
_entity_poly.pdbx_seq_one_letter_code
_entity_poly.pdbx_strand_id
1 'polypeptide(L)'
;MKKKLPALFALFLSMLTIYAQNDSLAYEKGLEAITHEAVKGQLDFLASDWTEGRGTGMRGEFIAGDYIASIFGVYGLKPAGDMEWFYPPWEERQQGAKPYQYGTYFQNITMLKYKAGEEQVFHLMSGGKKFTFDYHTDFSLSPGSIAQELESELVFVGYGYVNEDEKYDDFKGVDVEGKVIVRLGGYPGHNDTSSDAYKKFHPEGRYAEYYLGREKNEIAGDKGVSGIIDIYPGSDRSSSWVSNVPFRYDSDHYEGTEKQRTIHEYSYSIPGDSISTRPLRISLSKGAGFEVFRGSNINIEAWELDVQERMKPDSRIIKNKSVYVKTSVDSELVRCRNVVGIIEGKDTTEAIIIGAHYDHLGMFDGYIWNGADDNASGTVGVMTLARACLATGEKPERSIIFAAWTGEERGLLGSRYFVEHPYLPIEDIKFCLNYDMISRDSEDDSLGIQCRMTYTAGHDFLEEISFHFLDQYKIDLDITMRPSMNKGGGSDHSPFARKDIPFFYYMAGWHDEYHTPKDEIKLVNYQKMADIIRIGFLNIWTMSNMESLDIEE
;
A
#
# COMPACT_ATOMS: atom_id res chain seq x y z
N MET A 1 11.59 -35.43 -28.91
CA MET A 1 10.53 -35.85 -29.84
C MET A 1 10.08 -34.63 -30.65
N LYS A 2 9.98 -34.78 -31.97
CA LYS A 2 9.65 -33.70 -32.91
C LYS A 2 8.16 -33.35 -32.88
N LYS A 3 7.87 -32.04 -33.03
CA LYS A 3 6.68 -31.41 -33.65
C LYS A 3 5.35 -31.51 -32.89
N LYS A 4 4.84 -30.34 -32.45
CA LYS A 4 3.67 -29.64 -33.01
C LYS A 4 3.27 -28.48 -32.08
N LEU A 5 3.70 -27.25 -32.38
CA LEU A 5 3.01 -26.04 -31.91
C LEU A 5 3.26 -24.80 -32.79
N PRO A 6 2.93 -24.78 -34.10
CA PRO A 6 2.87 -23.51 -34.85
C PRO A 6 1.44 -23.09 -35.24
N ALA A 7 0.40 -23.81 -34.78
CA ALA A 7 -0.97 -23.57 -35.23
C ALA A 7 -1.76 -22.59 -34.33
N LEU A 8 -1.49 -22.55 -33.01
CA LEU A 8 -2.05 -21.49 -32.14
C LEU A 8 -1.31 -20.14 -32.33
N PHE A 9 -0.01 -20.19 -32.61
CA PHE A 9 0.86 -19.01 -32.78
C PHE A 9 0.49 -18.14 -34.00
N ALA A 10 -0.14 -18.73 -35.03
CA ALA A 10 -0.59 -18.00 -36.20
C ALA A 10 -2.03 -17.47 -36.06
N LEU A 11 -2.85 -18.03 -35.16
CA LEU A 11 -4.24 -17.59 -35.01
C LEU A 11 -4.32 -16.27 -34.23
N PHE A 12 -3.51 -16.11 -33.17
CA PHE A 12 -3.46 -14.86 -32.39
C PHE A 12 -2.90 -13.69 -33.22
N LEU A 13 -1.83 -13.92 -34.01
CA LEU A 13 -1.29 -12.91 -34.93
C LEU A 13 -2.25 -12.54 -36.08
N SER A 14 -3.15 -13.46 -36.47
CA SER A 14 -4.11 -13.19 -37.56
C SER A 14 -5.33 -12.37 -37.10
N MET A 15 -5.62 -12.31 -35.80
CA MET A 15 -6.65 -11.40 -35.27
C MET A 15 -6.15 -9.95 -35.13
N LEU A 16 -4.83 -9.74 -34.97
CA LEU A 16 -4.23 -8.41 -34.87
C LEU A 16 -4.13 -7.65 -36.22
N THR A 17 -4.23 -8.34 -37.36
CA THR A 17 -3.93 -7.73 -38.67
C THR A 17 -5.13 -7.12 -39.39
N ILE A 18 -6.37 -7.37 -38.93
CA ILE A 18 -7.60 -6.85 -39.58
C ILE A 18 -8.20 -5.62 -38.85
N TYR A 19 -7.76 -5.32 -37.63
CA TYR A 19 -8.16 -4.11 -36.87
C TYR A 19 -7.21 -2.89 -37.07
N ALA A 20 -6.10 -3.08 -37.77
CA ALA A 20 -4.90 -2.23 -37.68
C ALA A 20 -4.99 -0.79 -38.25
N GLN A 21 -6.04 -0.39 -38.99
CA GLN A 21 -6.08 0.97 -39.56
C GLN A 21 -6.76 2.02 -38.67
N ASN A 22 -7.77 1.65 -37.88
CA ASN A 22 -8.41 2.61 -36.95
C ASN A 22 -7.68 2.68 -35.61
N ASP A 23 -7.21 1.53 -35.08
CA ASP A 23 -6.50 1.49 -33.80
C ASP A 23 -5.18 2.29 -33.84
N SER A 24 -4.47 2.30 -34.97
CA SER A 24 -3.22 3.08 -35.11
C SER A 24 -3.43 4.58 -34.88
N LEU A 25 -4.55 5.13 -35.35
CA LEU A 25 -4.84 6.56 -35.19
C LEU A 25 -5.23 6.89 -33.74
N ALA A 26 -5.97 6.01 -33.06
CA ALA A 26 -6.28 6.18 -31.65
C ALA A 26 -5.01 6.17 -30.79
N TYR A 27 -4.10 5.21 -31.04
CA TYR A 27 -2.81 5.15 -30.35
C TYR A 27 -1.95 6.39 -30.62
N GLU A 28 -1.83 6.84 -31.87
CA GLU A 28 -1.07 8.04 -32.23
C GLU A 28 -1.58 9.28 -31.50
N LYS A 29 -2.89 9.54 -31.53
CA LYS A 29 -3.49 10.70 -30.85
C LYS A 29 -3.31 10.66 -29.33
N GLY A 30 -3.47 9.48 -28.72
CA GLY A 30 -3.26 9.33 -27.29
C GLY A 30 -1.80 9.57 -26.91
N LEU A 31 -0.85 9.05 -27.68
CA LEU A 31 0.58 9.31 -27.48
C LEU A 31 0.96 10.78 -27.69
N GLU A 32 0.36 11.46 -28.67
CA GLU A 32 0.56 12.90 -28.90
C GLU A 32 0.04 13.77 -27.74
N ALA A 33 -0.97 13.28 -27.00
CA ALA A 33 -1.49 13.98 -25.83
C ALA A 33 -0.59 13.88 -24.60
N ILE A 34 0.36 12.93 -24.58
CA ILE A 34 1.34 12.74 -23.51
C ILE A 34 2.57 13.59 -23.84
N THR A 35 2.57 14.85 -23.41
CA THR A 35 3.69 15.77 -23.65
C THR A 35 4.52 16.01 -22.41
N HIS A 36 5.81 16.20 -22.59
CA HIS A 36 6.75 16.53 -21.52
C HIS A 36 6.30 17.77 -20.73
N GLU A 37 5.82 18.82 -21.41
CA GLU A 37 5.36 20.06 -20.77
C GLU A 37 4.10 19.84 -19.93
N ALA A 38 3.19 18.97 -20.36
CA ALA A 38 1.99 18.65 -19.61
C ALA A 38 2.33 17.84 -18.36
N VAL A 39 3.19 16.84 -18.47
CA VAL A 39 3.68 16.04 -17.34
C VAL A 39 4.40 16.94 -16.35
N LYS A 40 5.36 17.75 -16.82
CA LYS A 40 6.12 18.68 -15.99
C LYS A 40 5.22 19.70 -15.29
N GLY A 41 4.30 20.35 -16.01
CA GLY A 41 3.43 21.38 -15.44
C GLY A 41 2.49 20.84 -14.35
N GLN A 42 2.00 19.61 -14.51
CA GLN A 42 1.19 18.95 -13.48
C GLN A 42 2.04 18.60 -12.24
N LEU A 43 3.25 18.07 -12.46
CA LEU A 43 4.16 17.69 -11.38
C LEU A 43 4.66 18.91 -10.60
N ASP A 44 5.02 19.99 -11.30
CA ASP A 44 5.48 21.24 -10.70
C ASP A 44 4.46 21.80 -9.70
N PHE A 45 3.15 21.64 -9.96
CA PHE A 45 2.12 22.07 -9.01
C PHE A 45 1.96 21.06 -7.87
N LEU A 46 1.76 19.78 -8.20
CA LEU A 46 1.48 18.76 -7.19
C LEU A 46 2.62 18.63 -6.19
N ALA A 47 3.88 18.71 -6.62
CA ALA A 47 5.06 18.63 -5.78
C ALA A 47 5.61 20.01 -5.34
N SER A 48 4.77 21.06 -5.36
CA SER A 48 5.15 22.37 -4.81
C SER A 48 4.75 22.54 -3.35
N ASP A 49 5.45 23.45 -2.68
CA ASP A 49 5.16 23.91 -1.32
C ASP A 49 3.71 24.39 -1.13
N TRP A 50 3.02 24.81 -2.19
CA TRP A 50 1.60 25.20 -2.13
C TRP A 50 0.69 24.05 -1.67
N THR A 51 1.09 22.82 -1.97
CA THR A 51 0.37 21.61 -1.57
C THR A 51 0.82 21.08 -0.21
N GLU A 52 1.76 21.74 0.47
CA GLU A 52 2.20 21.43 1.84
C GLU A 52 2.51 19.94 2.06
N GLY A 53 3.09 19.28 1.05
CA GLY A 53 3.43 17.87 1.08
C GLY A 53 2.25 16.89 1.14
N ARG A 54 1.02 17.37 0.89
CA ARG A 54 -0.19 16.56 0.69
C ARG A 54 -0.46 15.55 1.80
N GLY A 55 -0.14 15.90 3.04
CA GLY A 55 -0.30 15.01 4.19
C GLY A 55 -1.75 14.56 4.39
N THR A 56 -1.97 13.26 4.63
CA THR A 56 -3.32 12.70 4.87
C THR A 56 -4.07 13.43 5.99
N GLY A 57 -5.21 13.99 5.63
CA GLY A 57 -6.11 14.76 6.47
C GLY A 57 -5.68 16.21 6.68
N MET A 58 -4.66 16.69 5.98
CA MET A 58 -4.11 18.04 6.10
C MET A 58 -4.58 18.93 4.95
N ARG A 59 -4.45 20.25 5.12
CA ARG A 59 -4.85 21.25 4.12
C ARG A 59 -4.27 20.97 2.73
N GLY A 60 -3.01 20.54 2.68
CA GLY A 60 -2.31 20.16 1.46
C GLY A 60 -3.00 19.08 0.63
N GLU A 61 -3.52 18.04 1.28
CA GLU A 61 -4.31 16.99 0.61
C GLU A 61 -5.54 17.59 -0.08
N PHE A 62 -6.25 18.50 0.59
CA PHE A 62 -7.44 19.11 0.00
C PHE A 62 -7.09 19.96 -1.22
N ILE A 63 -6.02 20.77 -1.16
CA ILE A 63 -5.57 21.57 -2.30
C ILE A 63 -5.22 20.67 -3.50
N ALA A 64 -4.48 19.60 -3.27
CA ALA A 64 -4.14 18.64 -4.32
C ALA A 64 -5.37 17.93 -4.88
N GLY A 65 -6.29 17.47 -4.02
CA GLY A 65 -7.53 16.82 -4.44
C GLY A 65 -8.43 17.72 -5.30
N ASP A 66 -8.59 18.99 -4.92
CA ASP A 66 -9.36 19.96 -5.71
C ASP A 66 -8.69 20.25 -7.06
N TYR A 67 -7.36 20.30 -7.09
CA TYR A 67 -6.60 20.43 -8.34
C TYR A 67 -6.83 19.23 -9.27
N ILE A 68 -6.70 18.00 -8.77
CA ILE A 68 -6.90 16.77 -9.55
C ILE A 68 -8.34 16.70 -10.08
N ALA A 69 -9.35 16.97 -9.23
CA ALA A 69 -10.75 17.01 -9.63
C ALA A 69 -11.02 18.07 -10.70
N SER A 70 -10.37 19.24 -10.59
CA SER A 70 -10.45 20.30 -11.60
C SER A 70 -9.84 19.85 -12.93
N ILE A 71 -8.71 19.14 -12.90
CA ILE A 71 -8.06 18.60 -14.10
C ILE A 71 -8.95 17.55 -14.77
N PHE A 72 -9.56 16.63 -14.00
CA PHE A 72 -10.55 15.68 -14.52
C PHE A 72 -11.75 16.38 -15.17
N GLY A 73 -12.26 17.44 -14.54
CA GLY A 73 -13.34 18.27 -15.10
C GLY A 73 -12.94 19.00 -16.37
N VAL A 74 -11.73 19.56 -16.43
CA VAL A 74 -11.18 20.24 -17.62
C VAL A 74 -11.03 19.27 -18.79
N TYR A 75 -10.58 18.04 -18.53
CA TYR A 75 -10.49 17.01 -19.57
C TYR A 75 -11.87 16.51 -20.01
N GLY A 76 -12.87 16.55 -19.13
CA GLY A 76 -14.25 16.16 -19.42
C GLY A 76 -14.61 14.74 -18.96
N LEU A 77 -13.88 14.19 -17.98
CA LEU A 77 -14.24 12.93 -17.33
C LEU A 77 -15.58 13.10 -16.62
N LYS A 78 -16.39 12.05 -16.55
CA LYS A 78 -17.57 12.06 -15.69
C LYS A 78 -17.15 11.84 -14.22
N PRO A 79 -17.81 12.48 -13.25
CA PRO A 79 -17.54 12.22 -11.84
C PRO A 79 -17.99 10.80 -11.44
N ALA A 80 -17.18 10.11 -10.65
CA ALA A 80 -17.42 8.72 -10.21
C ALA A 80 -17.14 8.52 -8.70
N GLY A 81 -17.26 9.59 -7.91
CA GLY A 81 -17.24 9.57 -6.45
C GLY A 81 -18.66 9.52 -5.86
N ASP A 82 -18.85 10.20 -4.72
CA ASP A 82 -20.11 10.21 -3.98
C ASP A 82 -21.22 10.96 -4.74
N MET A 83 -22.47 10.53 -4.52
CA MET A 83 -23.66 11.24 -4.96
C MET A 83 -24.08 12.29 -3.93
N GLU A 84 -24.15 13.55 -4.36
CA GLU A 84 -24.59 14.66 -3.51
C GLU A 84 -25.95 15.23 -3.96
N TRP A 85 -26.63 15.91 -3.04
CA TRP A 85 -27.86 16.65 -3.33
C TRP A 85 -27.55 18.13 -3.55
N PHE A 86 -27.87 18.63 -4.74
CA PHE A 86 -27.94 20.06 -4.97
C PHE A 86 -29.30 20.59 -4.51
N TYR A 87 -29.29 21.58 -3.61
CA TYR A 87 -30.48 22.31 -3.19
C TYR A 87 -30.43 23.71 -3.81
N PRO A 88 -31.23 23.99 -4.87
CA PRO A 88 -31.29 25.32 -5.48
C PRO A 88 -31.58 26.40 -4.44
N PRO A 89 -31.06 27.63 -4.57
CA PRO A 89 -31.40 28.75 -3.69
C PRO A 89 -32.90 28.93 -3.51
N TRP A 90 -33.31 29.56 -2.39
CA TRP A 90 -34.73 29.71 -2.05
C TRP A 90 -35.53 30.39 -3.18
N GLU A 91 -34.94 31.39 -3.85
CA GLU A 91 -35.51 32.15 -4.95
C GLU A 91 -35.85 31.26 -6.15
N GLU A 92 -34.97 30.32 -6.50
CA GLU A 92 -35.17 29.37 -7.60
C GLU A 92 -36.24 28.32 -7.23
N ARG A 93 -36.28 27.89 -5.96
CA ARG A 93 -37.32 26.97 -5.47
C ARG A 93 -38.70 27.60 -5.50
N GLN A 94 -38.83 28.91 -5.25
CA GLN A 94 -40.09 29.64 -5.44
C GLN A 94 -40.55 29.67 -6.91
N GLN A 95 -39.61 29.57 -7.85
CA GLN A 95 -39.87 29.49 -9.29
C GLN A 95 -40.06 28.05 -9.79
N GLY A 96 -40.06 27.06 -8.88
CA GLY A 96 -40.32 25.65 -9.18
C GLY A 96 -39.08 24.78 -9.36
N ALA A 97 -37.86 25.30 -9.15
CA ALA A 97 -36.66 24.48 -9.15
C ALA A 97 -36.71 23.44 -8.02
N LYS A 98 -36.32 22.20 -8.33
CA LYS A 98 -36.34 21.08 -7.38
C LYS A 98 -34.92 20.64 -7.06
N PRO A 99 -34.67 20.19 -5.82
CA PRO A 99 -33.43 19.49 -5.50
C PRO A 99 -33.22 18.30 -6.44
N TYR A 100 -31.97 18.07 -6.83
CA TYR A 100 -31.58 16.93 -7.66
C TYR A 100 -30.24 16.37 -7.19
N GLN A 101 -29.98 15.11 -7.49
CA GLN A 101 -28.70 14.48 -7.18
C GLN A 101 -27.73 14.64 -8.35
N TYR A 102 -26.44 14.80 -8.03
CA TYR A 102 -25.35 14.81 -9.00
C TYR A 102 -24.17 14.02 -8.45
N GLY A 103 -23.42 13.37 -9.33
CA GLY A 103 -22.17 12.70 -8.96
C GLY A 103 -21.06 13.74 -8.75
N THR A 104 -20.21 13.51 -7.75
CA THR A 104 -19.01 14.31 -7.50
C THR A 104 -17.76 13.53 -7.89
N TYR A 105 -16.62 14.22 -8.00
CA TYR A 105 -15.34 13.52 -8.16
C TYR A 105 -14.81 13.00 -6.83
N PHE A 106 -15.44 13.31 -5.70
CA PHE A 106 -14.90 13.02 -4.39
C PHE A 106 -15.60 11.82 -3.77
N GLN A 107 -14.83 10.82 -3.37
CA GLN A 107 -15.31 9.81 -2.44
C GLN A 107 -14.78 10.19 -1.06
N ASN A 108 -15.65 10.74 -0.22
CA ASN A 108 -15.28 11.28 1.08
C ASN A 108 -15.10 10.17 2.10
N ILE A 109 -14.02 10.25 2.85
CA ILE A 109 -13.63 9.28 3.86
C ILE A 109 -13.47 10.02 5.18
N THR A 110 -14.14 9.56 6.23
CA THR A 110 -13.80 9.98 7.59
C THR A 110 -12.85 8.94 8.15
N MET A 111 -11.61 9.31 8.49
CA MET A 111 -10.63 8.43 9.12
C MET A 111 -10.54 8.74 10.61
N LEU A 112 -10.18 7.74 11.40
CA LEU A 112 -9.77 7.94 12.79
C LEU A 112 -8.25 8.08 12.83
N LYS A 113 -7.77 9.24 13.26
CA LYS A 113 -6.35 9.52 13.52
C LYS A 113 -6.10 9.39 15.02
N TYR A 114 -5.07 8.66 15.40
CA TYR A 114 -4.82 8.37 16.81
C TYR A 114 -3.36 8.13 17.15
N LYS A 115 -3.01 8.33 18.42
CA LYS A 115 -1.70 8.03 19.00
C LYS A 115 -1.83 7.53 20.43
N ALA A 116 -0.74 7.03 21.00
CA ALA A 116 -0.71 6.59 22.39
C ALA A 116 -0.93 7.82 23.31
N GLY A 117 -1.87 7.71 24.24
CA GLY A 117 -2.10 8.70 25.30
C GLY A 117 -1.08 8.57 26.43
N GLU A 118 -1.23 9.40 27.47
CA GLU A 118 -0.26 9.50 28.58
C GLU A 118 -0.21 8.28 29.50
N GLU A 119 -1.32 7.56 29.68
CA GLU A 119 -1.40 6.39 30.57
C GLU A 119 -1.17 5.10 29.77
N GLN A 120 -0.03 4.44 30.00
CA GLN A 120 0.27 3.11 29.48
C GLN A 120 0.73 2.21 30.62
N VAL A 121 0.01 1.12 30.87
CA VAL A 121 0.26 0.18 31.98
C VAL A 121 0.48 -1.21 31.42
N PHE A 122 1.61 -1.82 31.79
CA PHE A 122 1.91 -3.21 31.49
C PHE A 122 2.34 -3.95 32.76
N HIS A 123 1.63 -5.03 33.08
CA HIS A 123 1.92 -5.89 34.21
C HIS A 123 2.06 -7.34 33.76
N LEU A 124 3.09 -8.02 34.24
CA LEU A 124 3.23 -9.47 34.13
C LEU A 124 2.94 -10.11 35.49
N MET A 125 1.98 -11.02 35.51
CA MET A 125 1.72 -11.89 36.64
C MET A 125 2.46 -13.21 36.43
N SER A 126 3.32 -13.57 37.38
CA SER A 126 4.14 -14.77 37.29
C SER A 126 4.25 -15.47 38.63
N GLY A 127 3.64 -16.66 38.75
CA GLY A 127 3.68 -17.44 39.99
C GLY A 127 3.16 -16.68 41.21
N GLY A 128 2.10 -15.88 41.04
CA GLY A 128 1.50 -15.05 42.10
C GLY A 128 2.25 -13.74 42.41
N LYS A 129 3.35 -13.44 41.72
CA LYS A 129 4.05 -12.15 41.81
C LYS A 129 3.65 -11.23 40.67
N LYS A 130 3.43 -9.95 40.98
CA LYS A 130 3.18 -8.88 40.02
C LYS A 130 4.49 -8.17 39.68
N PHE A 131 4.83 -8.14 38.39
CA PHE A 131 5.90 -7.33 37.83
C PHE A 131 5.27 -6.14 37.09
N THR A 132 5.76 -4.94 37.37
CA THR A 132 5.33 -3.70 36.70
C THR A 132 6.50 -3.19 35.88
N PHE A 133 6.21 -2.79 34.65
CA PHE A 133 7.19 -2.34 33.69
C PHE A 133 6.93 -0.89 33.34
N ASP A 134 7.99 -0.12 33.13
CA ASP A 134 7.92 1.31 32.82
C ASP A 134 7.85 1.55 31.31
N TYR A 135 6.92 2.41 30.88
CA TYR A 135 6.74 2.76 29.47
C TYR A 135 7.96 3.51 28.92
N HIS A 136 8.38 3.18 27.70
CA HIS A 136 9.62 3.62 27.05
C HIS A 136 10.94 3.27 27.76
N THR A 137 10.88 2.50 28.85
CA THR A 137 12.07 1.93 29.52
C THR A 137 12.09 0.42 29.35
N ASP A 138 11.02 -0.25 29.77
CA ASP A 138 10.88 -1.70 29.72
C ASP A 138 10.00 -2.19 28.58
N PHE A 139 9.08 -1.35 28.10
CA PHE A 139 8.22 -1.68 26.96
C PHE A 139 7.87 -0.45 26.13
N SER A 140 7.53 -0.69 24.87
CA SER A 140 6.82 0.27 24.01
C SER A 140 5.61 -0.43 23.40
N LEU A 141 4.66 0.34 22.87
CA LEU A 141 3.51 -0.23 22.17
C LEU A 141 3.16 0.54 20.91
N SER A 142 2.57 -0.17 19.94
CA SER A 142 1.81 0.45 18.87
C SER A 142 0.37 0.56 19.36
N PRO A 143 -0.17 1.77 19.59
CA PRO A 143 -1.52 1.93 20.12
C PRO A 143 -2.56 1.33 19.19
N GLY A 144 -3.64 0.81 19.77
CA GLY A 144 -4.87 0.55 19.02
C GLY A 144 -5.61 1.85 18.71
N SER A 145 -6.66 1.77 17.89
CA SER A 145 -7.57 2.88 17.59
C SER A 145 -8.37 3.36 18.81
N ILE A 146 -8.48 2.52 19.83
CA ILE A 146 -9.19 2.79 21.08
C ILE A 146 -8.33 2.41 22.29
N ALA A 147 -8.64 3.06 23.42
CA ALA A 147 -8.16 2.63 24.73
C ALA A 147 -8.62 1.20 25.03
N GLN A 148 -7.72 0.37 25.54
CA GLN A 148 -7.99 -1.03 25.85
C GLN A 148 -7.55 -1.34 27.28
N GLU A 149 -8.34 -2.17 27.96
CA GLU A 149 -7.97 -2.77 29.23
C GLU A 149 -8.25 -4.27 29.12
N LEU A 150 -7.22 -5.08 29.29
CA LEU A 150 -7.33 -6.53 29.15
C LEU A 150 -6.45 -7.25 30.17
N GLU A 151 -6.94 -8.41 30.61
CA GLU A 151 -6.19 -9.39 31.37
C GLU A 151 -6.27 -10.73 30.63
N SER A 152 -5.13 -11.34 30.35
CA SER A 152 -5.06 -12.57 29.55
C SER A 152 -3.92 -13.48 29.98
N GLU A 153 -4.12 -14.79 29.87
CA GLU A 153 -3.02 -15.76 29.82
C GLU A 153 -2.11 -15.48 28.60
N LEU A 154 -0.85 -15.90 28.69
CA LEU A 154 0.10 -15.79 27.59
C LEU A 154 0.17 -17.07 26.77
N VAL A 155 0.06 -16.95 25.45
CA VAL A 155 0.25 -18.06 24.51
C VAL A 155 1.51 -17.82 23.70
N PHE A 156 2.51 -18.70 23.83
CA PHE A 156 3.70 -18.65 22.97
C PHE A 156 3.37 -19.28 21.62
N VAL A 157 3.52 -18.51 20.55
CA VAL A 157 3.19 -18.94 19.17
C VAL A 157 4.43 -18.94 18.27
N GLY A 158 5.60 -19.24 18.82
CA GLY A 158 6.83 -19.30 18.03
C GLY A 158 7.12 -17.99 17.31
N TYR A 159 7.15 -18.00 15.97
CA TYR A 159 7.36 -16.80 15.15
C TYR A 159 6.05 -16.12 14.72
N GLY A 160 4.89 -16.70 15.06
CA GLY A 160 3.59 -16.31 14.51
C GLY A 160 3.55 -16.45 12.99
N TYR A 161 4.28 -17.43 12.44
CA TYR A 161 4.48 -17.65 11.01
C TYR A 161 3.53 -18.71 10.46
N VAL A 162 2.98 -18.44 9.27
CA VAL A 162 2.16 -19.38 8.49
C VAL A 162 2.74 -19.46 7.08
N ASN A 163 2.85 -20.68 6.57
CA ASN A 163 3.25 -20.97 5.20
C ASN A 163 2.44 -22.18 4.72
N GLU A 164 1.52 -21.96 3.78
CA GLU A 164 0.60 -22.98 3.29
C GLU A 164 1.30 -24.03 2.44
N ASP A 165 2.19 -23.60 1.55
CA ASP A 165 2.97 -24.48 0.65
C ASP A 165 3.73 -25.54 1.44
N GLU A 166 4.30 -25.11 2.56
CA GLU A 166 5.12 -25.95 3.42
C GLU A 166 4.38 -26.51 4.63
N LYS A 167 3.06 -26.28 4.70
CA LYS A 167 2.15 -26.79 5.73
C LYS A 167 2.62 -26.44 7.15
N TYR A 168 3.20 -25.26 7.30
CA TYR A 168 3.69 -24.72 8.56
C TYR A 168 2.69 -23.68 9.09
N ASP A 169 2.23 -23.83 10.31
CA ASP A 169 1.30 -22.88 10.94
C ASP A 169 1.55 -22.84 12.46
N ASP A 170 2.18 -21.76 12.93
CA ASP A 170 2.46 -21.55 14.35
C ASP A 170 1.19 -21.41 15.21
N PHE A 171 0.03 -21.12 14.63
CA PHE A 171 -1.23 -21.02 15.37
C PHE A 171 -1.95 -22.37 15.50
N LYS A 172 -1.46 -23.40 14.81
CA LYS A 172 -2.14 -24.70 14.77
C LYS A 172 -2.04 -25.42 16.11
N GLY A 173 -3.20 -25.80 16.64
CA GLY A 173 -3.31 -26.60 17.87
C GLY A 173 -3.23 -25.79 19.17
N VAL A 174 -3.24 -24.46 19.09
CA VAL A 174 -3.34 -23.55 20.23
C VAL A 174 -4.54 -22.62 20.07
N ASP A 175 -5.25 -22.37 21.16
CA ASP A 175 -6.34 -21.41 21.20
C ASP A 175 -5.79 -20.01 21.53
N VAL A 176 -5.95 -19.07 20.61
CA VAL A 176 -5.41 -17.70 20.66
C VAL A 176 -6.50 -16.63 20.65
N GLU A 177 -7.77 -17.02 20.48
CA GLU A 177 -8.89 -16.08 20.37
C GLU A 177 -9.09 -15.35 21.71
N GLY A 178 -9.14 -14.02 21.67
CA GLY A 178 -9.27 -13.17 22.86
C GLY A 178 -8.01 -13.12 23.74
N LYS A 179 -6.89 -13.71 23.32
CA LYS A 179 -5.67 -13.82 24.15
C LYS A 179 -4.54 -12.91 23.71
N VAL A 180 -3.57 -12.76 24.60
CA VAL A 180 -2.27 -12.15 24.30
C VAL A 180 -1.27 -13.22 23.90
N ILE A 181 -0.78 -13.13 22.67
CA ILE A 181 0.27 -14.02 22.16
C ILE A 181 1.65 -13.43 22.43
N VAL A 182 2.63 -14.32 22.61
CA VAL A 182 4.06 -14.01 22.65
C VAL A 182 4.69 -14.65 21.43
N ARG A 183 5.41 -13.87 20.63
CA ARG A 183 6.14 -14.38 19.47
C ARG A 183 7.54 -13.82 19.37
N LEU A 184 8.38 -14.54 18.64
CA LEU A 184 9.73 -14.13 18.29
C LEU A 184 9.72 -13.39 16.95
N GLY A 185 10.60 -12.41 16.80
CA GLY A 185 10.91 -11.81 15.50
C GLY A 185 11.53 -12.83 14.55
N GLY A 186 11.35 -12.63 13.24
CA GLY A 186 11.90 -13.52 12.21
C GLY A 186 11.00 -14.70 11.87
N TYR A 187 11.54 -15.74 11.27
CA TYR A 187 10.87 -16.97 10.81
C TYR A 187 11.77 -18.20 11.11
N PRO A 188 11.27 -19.44 10.98
CA PRO A 188 12.10 -20.62 11.21
C PRO A 188 13.39 -20.62 10.37
N GLY A 189 14.54 -20.69 11.04
CA GLY A 189 15.87 -20.69 10.39
C GLY A 189 16.44 -19.32 10.03
N HIS A 190 15.78 -18.20 10.32
CA HIS A 190 16.24 -16.85 9.93
C HIS A 190 17.65 -16.49 10.41
N ASN A 191 18.11 -17.09 11.51
CA ASN A 191 19.44 -16.86 12.09
C ASN A 191 20.56 -17.71 11.46
N ASP A 192 20.25 -18.69 10.61
CA ASP A 192 21.22 -19.59 9.99
C ASP A 192 20.91 -19.78 8.50
N THR A 193 21.59 -18.99 7.67
CA THR A 193 21.45 -19.01 6.21
C THR A 193 21.84 -20.34 5.55
N SER A 194 22.56 -21.21 6.27
CA SER A 194 22.95 -22.53 5.78
C SER A 194 21.89 -23.61 6.02
N SER A 195 20.94 -23.35 6.93
CA SER A 195 19.91 -24.30 7.34
C SER A 195 18.89 -24.58 6.23
N ASP A 196 18.31 -25.78 6.26
CA ASP A 196 17.25 -26.14 5.31
C ASP A 196 15.96 -25.36 5.59
N ALA A 197 15.70 -25.00 6.86
CA ALA A 197 14.59 -24.11 7.22
C ALA A 197 14.75 -22.73 6.58
N TYR A 198 15.95 -22.14 6.58
CA TYR A 198 16.19 -20.87 5.90
C TYR A 198 15.90 -20.98 4.41
N LYS A 199 16.48 -21.95 3.71
CA LYS A 199 16.26 -22.13 2.25
C LYS A 199 14.78 -22.31 1.88
N LYS A 200 13.99 -22.81 2.83
CA LYS A 200 12.59 -23.15 2.64
C LYS A 200 11.63 -22.00 2.98
N PHE A 201 11.94 -21.23 4.02
CA PHE A 201 11.05 -20.19 4.56
C PHE A 201 11.56 -18.77 4.34
N HIS A 202 12.78 -18.59 3.85
CA HIS A 202 13.36 -17.29 3.58
C HIS A 202 12.51 -16.54 2.54
N PRO A 203 11.96 -15.36 2.90
CA PRO A 203 11.21 -14.58 1.95
C PRO A 203 12.19 -13.87 0.99
N GLU A 204 12.02 -14.06 -0.32
CA GLU A 204 12.91 -13.48 -1.32
C GLU A 204 12.56 -12.01 -1.63
N GLY A 205 13.58 -11.14 -1.57
CA GLY A 205 13.48 -9.75 -2.01
C GLY A 205 13.81 -8.72 -0.92
N ARG A 206 14.21 -7.51 -1.36
CA ARG A 206 14.72 -6.43 -0.49
C ARG A 206 13.82 -6.10 0.70
N TYR A 207 12.49 -6.19 0.55
CA TYR A 207 11.51 -5.84 1.59
C TYR A 207 10.62 -7.03 2.01
N ALA A 208 10.96 -8.24 1.60
CA ALA A 208 10.09 -9.39 1.79
C ALA A 208 9.90 -9.74 3.27
N GLU A 209 10.94 -9.58 4.10
CA GLU A 209 10.83 -9.75 5.56
C GLU A 209 9.94 -8.68 6.21
N TYR A 210 9.93 -7.45 5.68
CA TYR A 210 9.06 -6.38 6.17
C TYR A 210 7.58 -6.71 5.89
N TYR A 211 7.27 -7.13 4.67
CA TYR A 211 5.93 -7.56 4.29
C TYR A 211 5.48 -8.79 5.07
N LEU A 212 6.38 -9.76 5.28
CA LEU A 212 6.12 -10.90 6.13
C LEU A 212 5.77 -10.46 7.56
N GLY A 213 6.48 -9.47 8.09
CA GLY A 213 6.14 -8.85 9.37
C GLY A 213 4.71 -8.32 9.41
N ARG A 214 4.25 -7.61 8.36
CA ARG A 214 2.88 -7.10 8.23
C ARG A 214 1.85 -8.23 8.20
N GLU A 215 2.04 -9.20 7.32
CA GLU A 215 1.18 -10.38 7.12
C GLU A 215 0.95 -11.14 8.44
N LYS A 216 2.00 -11.40 9.22
CA LYS A 216 1.88 -12.07 10.53
C LYS A 216 0.96 -11.34 11.51
N ASN A 217 0.84 -10.00 11.42
CA ASN A 217 -0.10 -9.27 12.28
C ASN A 217 -1.53 -9.36 11.75
N GLU A 218 -1.71 -9.38 10.43
CA GLU A 218 -3.03 -9.57 9.80
C GLU A 218 -3.57 -10.95 10.20
N ILE A 219 -2.77 -12.02 10.03
CA ILE A 219 -3.12 -13.39 10.45
C ILE A 219 -3.47 -13.48 11.93
N ALA A 220 -2.71 -12.82 12.80
CA ALA A 220 -3.01 -12.80 14.23
C ALA A 220 -4.35 -12.09 14.52
N GLY A 221 -4.60 -10.96 13.84
CA GLY A 221 -5.87 -10.25 13.92
C GLY A 221 -7.06 -11.09 13.46
N ASP A 222 -6.93 -11.77 12.31
CA ASP A 222 -7.97 -12.64 11.74
C ASP A 222 -8.31 -13.83 12.66
N LYS A 223 -7.33 -14.29 13.45
CA LYS A 223 -7.52 -15.35 14.47
C LYS A 223 -8.05 -14.82 15.80
N GLY A 224 -8.42 -13.54 15.89
CA GLY A 224 -9.04 -12.94 17.07
C GLY A 224 -8.08 -12.65 18.22
N VAL A 225 -6.77 -12.55 17.96
CA VAL A 225 -5.76 -12.19 18.97
C VAL A 225 -6.04 -10.77 19.50
N SER A 226 -6.01 -10.58 20.82
CA SER A 226 -6.23 -9.26 21.45
C SER A 226 -4.94 -8.46 21.63
N GLY A 227 -3.80 -9.13 21.77
CA GLY A 227 -2.48 -8.48 21.88
C GLY A 227 -1.33 -9.37 21.44
N ILE A 228 -0.26 -8.74 20.97
CA ILE A 228 0.98 -9.39 20.53
C ILE A 228 2.13 -8.81 21.34
N ILE A 229 2.88 -9.68 22.00
CA ILE A 229 4.16 -9.36 22.62
C ILE A 229 5.26 -9.84 21.67
N ASP A 230 5.97 -8.88 21.07
CA ASP A 230 7.11 -9.13 20.20
C ASP A 230 8.41 -9.19 21.03
N ILE A 231 9.12 -10.31 20.92
CA ILE A 231 10.42 -10.54 21.56
C ILE A 231 11.47 -10.76 20.48
N TYR A 232 12.61 -10.08 20.63
CA TYR A 232 13.75 -10.20 19.72
C TYR A 232 14.98 -10.70 20.48
N PRO A 233 15.22 -12.03 20.55
CA PRO A 233 16.28 -12.61 21.38
C PRO A 233 17.68 -12.03 21.10
N GLY A 234 17.96 -11.73 19.82
CA GLY A 234 19.24 -11.19 19.35
C GLY A 234 19.37 -9.67 19.34
N SER A 235 18.34 -8.89 19.67
CA SER A 235 18.39 -7.43 19.58
C SER A 235 17.62 -6.74 20.72
N ASP A 236 18.19 -5.68 21.30
CA ASP A 236 17.51 -4.89 22.31
C ASP A 236 16.79 -3.68 21.71
N ARG A 237 15.46 -3.81 21.55
CA ARG A 237 14.60 -2.75 21.01
C ARG A 237 14.53 -1.53 21.92
N SER A 238 14.84 -1.66 23.21
CA SER A 238 14.77 -0.54 24.16
C SER A 238 15.73 0.60 23.83
N SER A 239 16.84 0.29 23.14
CA SER A 239 17.80 1.29 22.63
C SER A 239 17.16 2.38 21.77
N SER A 240 16.06 2.04 21.06
CA SER A 240 15.32 2.98 20.22
C SER A 240 14.23 3.78 20.94
N TRP A 241 13.93 3.44 22.20
CA TRP A 241 12.86 4.08 22.98
C TRP A 241 13.35 5.19 23.88
N VAL A 242 14.66 5.23 24.13
CA VAL A 242 15.27 6.23 25.01
C VAL A 242 15.04 7.61 24.43
N SER A 243 14.23 8.40 25.12
CA SER A 243 13.87 9.77 24.77
C SER A 243 14.97 10.78 25.10
N ASN A 244 15.86 10.44 26.03
CA ASN A 244 17.03 11.25 26.38
C ASN A 244 18.26 10.74 25.63
N VAL A 245 18.35 11.06 24.34
CA VAL A 245 19.63 10.99 23.64
C VAL A 245 20.43 12.22 24.09
N PRO A 246 21.59 12.09 24.76
CA PRO A 246 22.36 13.24 25.26
C PRO A 246 23.03 14.05 24.13
N PHE A 247 22.66 13.80 22.87
CA PHE A 247 23.25 14.39 21.68
C PHE A 247 22.22 15.24 20.93
N ARG A 248 22.71 16.26 20.25
CA ARG A 248 21.95 16.96 19.19
C ARG A 248 21.46 15.91 18.19
N TYR A 249 20.19 15.94 17.85
CA TYR A 249 19.70 15.26 16.66
C TYR A 249 20.34 15.97 15.47
N ASP A 250 21.26 15.27 14.81
CA ASP A 250 22.00 15.75 13.65
C ASP A 250 21.76 14.75 12.52
N SER A 251 20.93 15.15 11.56
CA SER A 251 20.69 14.45 10.31
C SER A 251 21.00 15.38 9.15
N ASP A 252 21.14 14.83 7.95
CA ASP A 252 21.35 15.57 6.70
C ASP A 252 20.38 16.74 6.46
N HIS A 253 19.21 16.73 7.10
CA HIS A 253 18.18 17.74 6.91
C HIS A 253 17.68 18.37 8.22
N TYR A 254 17.93 17.78 9.39
CA TYR A 254 17.43 18.29 10.67
C TYR A 254 18.54 18.37 11.72
N GLU A 255 18.71 19.55 12.31
CA GLU A 255 19.70 19.76 13.39
C GLU A 255 19.03 20.41 14.62
N GLY A 256 18.74 19.62 15.66
CA GLY A 256 17.93 20.05 16.80
C GLY A 256 18.31 19.41 18.13
N THR A 257 17.87 20.00 19.24
CA THR A 257 18.03 19.40 20.58
C THR A 257 16.88 18.47 20.96
N GLU A 258 15.85 18.41 20.14
CA GLU A 258 14.68 17.55 20.30
C GLU A 258 14.52 16.68 19.06
N LYS A 259 13.83 15.54 19.18
CA LYS A 259 13.52 14.70 18.02
C LYS A 259 12.49 15.44 17.17
N GLN A 260 12.74 15.54 15.86
CA GLN A 260 11.74 16.07 14.92
C GLN A 260 10.42 15.31 15.08
N ARG A 261 9.28 16.02 15.08
CA ARG A 261 7.98 15.37 15.02
C ARG A 261 7.93 14.55 13.75
N THR A 262 7.72 13.25 13.89
CA THR A 262 7.69 12.36 12.74
C THR A 262 6.26 12.12 12.29
N ILE A 263 6.12 11.88 11.00
CA ILE A 263 4.88 11.40 10.38
C ILE A 263 4.30 10.19 11.12
N HIS A 264 5.15 9.34 11.71
CA HIS A 264 4.77 8.11 12.39
C HIS A 264 4.29 8.30 13.83
N GLU A 265 4.19 9.54 14.32
CA GLU A 265 3.58 9.82 15.64
C GLU A 265 2.11 9.38 15.67
N TYR A 266 1.41 9.51 14.55
CA TYR A 266 0.00 9.18 14.42
C TYR A 266 -0.22 7.96 13.52
N SER A 267 -1.12 7.10 13.96
CA SER A 267 -1.70 6.01 13.18
C SER A 267 -3.09 6.41 12.69
N TYR A 268 -3.53 5.79 11.59
CA TYR A 268 -4.84 6.03 11.01
C TYR A 268 -5.56 4.70 10.76
N SER A 269 -6.88 4.74 10.82
CA SER A 269 -7.75 3.63 10.45
C SER A 269 -9.04 4.13 9.83
N ILE A 270 -9.61 3.35 8.91
CA ILE A 270 -10.99 3.54 8.46
C ILE A 270 -11.91 3.18 9.65
N PRO A 271 -12.87 4.02 10.03
CA PRO A 271 -13.88 3.67 11.02
C PRO A 271 -14.77 2.58 10.42
N GLY A 272 -14.81 1.43 11.09
CA GLY A 272 -15.75 0.35 10.77
C GLY A 272 -17.00 0.41 11.64
N ASP A 273 -18.04 -0.33 11.24
CA ASP A 273 -19.25 -0.54 12.04
C ASP A 273 -18.99 -1.32 13.34
N SER A 274 -17.86 -2.03 13.38
CA SER A 274 -17.33 -2.69 14.57
C SER A 274 -15.98 -2.07 14.92
N ILE A 275 -15.68 -1.99 16.22
CA ILE A 275 -14.34 -1.67 16.70
C ILE A 275 -13.41 -2.81 16.27
N SER A 276 -12.71 -2.61 15.14
CA SER A 276 -11.64 -3.50 14.72
C SER A 276 -10.45 -3.28 15.65
N THR A 277 -10.28 -4.16 16.63
CA THR A 277 -9.06 -4.19 17.43
C THR A 277 -7.99 -4.89 16.62
N ARG A 278 -7.25 -4.15 15.78
CA ARG A 278 -5.89 -4.59 15.46
C ARG A 278 -5.22 -4.96 16.81
N PRO A 279 -4.62 -6.15 16.92
CA PRO A 279 -4.06 -6.58 18.20
C PRO A 279 -3.07 -5.55 18.70
N LEU A 280 -3.15 -5.19 19.98
CA LEU A 280 -2.19 -4.29 20.61
C LEU A 280 -0.79 -4.91 20.46
N ARG A 281 0.14 -4.20 19.82
CA ARG A 281 1.53 -4.69 19.74
C ARG A 281 2.37 -4.08 20.82
N ILE A 282 3.03 -4.92 21.60
CA ILE A 282 3.89 -4.57 22.71
C ILE A 282 5.28 -5.10 22.38
N SER A 283 6.26 -4.21 22.31
CA SER A 283 7.67 -4.62 22.23
C SER A 283 8.27 -4.54 23.64
N LEU A 284 9.03 -5.56 24.04
CA LEU A 284 9.67 -5.62 25.35
C LEU A 284 11.19 -5.41 25.27
N SER A 285 11.74 -4.77 26.31
CA SER A 285 13.19 -4.72 26.52
C SER A 285 13.72 -6.13 26.71
N LYS A 286 15.03 -6.33 26.53
CA LYS A 286 15.64 -7.65 26.75
C LYS A 286 15.35 -8.20 28.15
N GLY A 287 15.37 -7.33 29.17
CA GLY A 287 15.07 -7.69 30.56
C GLY A 287 13.60 -8.08 30.77
N ALA A 288 12.67 -7.27 30.27
CA ALA A 288 11.24 -7.56 30.37
C ALA A 288 10.85 -8.84 29.61
N GLY A 289 11.41 -9.05 28.42
CA GLY A 289 11.20 -10.26 27.62
C GLY A 289 11.73 -11.53 28.31
N PHE A 290 12.85 -11.44 29.04
CA PHE A 290 13.35 -12.56 29.84
C PHE A 290 12.36 -12.97 30.93
N GLU A 291 11.73 -12.02 31.62
CA GLU A 291 10.77 -12.31 32.69
C GLU A 291 9.49 -13.02 32.19
N VAL A 292 9.11 -12.81 30.92
CA VAL A 292 8.00 -13.56 30.29
C VAL A 292 8.27 -15.07 30.32
N PHE A 293 9.47 -15.49 29.92
CA PHE A 293 9.83 -16.91 29.85
C PHE A 293 10.44 -17.45 31.16
N ARG A 294 10.90 -16.59 32.07
CA ARG A 294 11.53 -17.01 33.32
C ARG A 294 10.61 -17.90 34.15
N GLY A 295 11.08 -19.09 34.51
CA GLY A 295 10.30 -20.07 35.27
C GLY A 295 9.28 -20.85 34.44
N SER A 296 9.23 -20.64 33.12
CA SER A 296 8.54 -21.52 32.17
C SER A 296 9.45 -22.69 31.75
N ASN A 297 8.87 -23.65 31.02
CA ASN A 297 9.62 -24.74 30.38
C ASN A 297 10.11 -24.40 28.97
N ILE A 298 10.13 -23.10 28.60
CA ILE A 298 10.53 -22.62 27.29
C ILE A 298 11.93 -22.02 27.41
N ASN A 299 12.90 -22.68 26.79
CA ASN A 299 14.24 -22.12 26.56
C ASN A 299 14.30 -21.68 25.10
N ILE A 300 14.44 -20.38 24.86
CA ILE A 300 14.32 -19.79 23.52
C ILE A 300 15.43 -20.28 22.59
N GLU A 301 16.69 -20.29 23.04
CA GLU A 301 17.81 -20.76 22.23
C GLU A 301 17.64 -22.22 21.82
N ALA A 302 17.24 -23.09 22.75
CA ALA A 302 16.98 -24.50 22.46
C ALA A 302 15.76 -24.69 21.55
N TRP A 303 14.72 -23.86 21.72
CA TRP A 303 13.51 -23.90 20.91
C TRP A 303 13.77 -23.46 19.46
N GLU A 304 14.55 -22.40 19.25
CA GLU A 304 14.90 -21.92 17.90
C GLU A 304 15.66 -22.99 17.09
N LEU A 305 16.62 -23.67 17.73
CA LEU A 305 17.35 -24.79 17.13
C LEU A 305 16.43 -25.96 16.76
N ASP A 306 15.53 -26.34 17.68
CA ASP A 306 14.63 -27.47 17.49
C ASP A 306 13.57 -27.21 16.40
N VAL A 307 13.04 -25.98 16.31
CA VAL A 307 12.12 -25.58 15.23
C VAL A 307 12.84 -25.46 13.89
N GLN A 308 14.09 -24.99 13.86
CA GLN A 308 14.92 -24.98 12.66
C GLN A 308 15.16 -26.41 12.14
N GLU A 309 15.47 -27.37 13.02
CA GLU A 309 15.74 -28.75 12.62
C GLU A 309 14.47 -29.51 12.21
N ARG A 310 13.40 -29.42 13.01
CA ARG A 310 12.17 -30.19 12.78
C ARG A 310 11.24 -29.57 11.74
N MET A 311 11.36 -28.27 11.49
CA MET A 311 10.44 -27.46 10.67
C MET A 311 8.97 -27.71 11.03
N LYS A 312 8.68 -27.77 12.33
CA LYS A 312 7.33 -27.99 12.87
C LYS A 312 7.05 -27.01 14.01
N PRO A 313 5.85 -26.40 14.04
CA PRO A 313 5.48 -25.47 15.08
C PRO A 313 5.48 -26.15 16.45
N ASP A 314 5.77 -25.36 17.47
CA ASP A 314 5.83 -25.83 18.86
C ASP A 314 5.24 -24.78 19.82
N SER A 315 4.05 -24.32 19.45
CA SER A 315 3.27 -23.31 20.16
C SER A 315 2.57 -23.90 21.37
N ARG A 316 2.50 -23.14 22.46
CA ARG A 316 1.99 -23.61 23.76
C ARG A 316 1.62 -22.45 24.70
N ILE A 317 0.69 -22.72 25.60
CA ILE A 317 0.36 -21.79 26.70
C ILE A 317 1.53 -21.69 27.67
N ILE A 318 1.91 -20.46 28.05
CA ILE A 318 2.93 -20.23 29.08
C ILE A 318 2.24 -20.33 30.46
N LYS A 319 2.29 -21.53 31.06
CA LYS A 319 1.60 -21.83 32.32
C LYS A 319 2.01 -20.88 33.45
N ASN A 320 1.03 -20.52 34.29
CA ASN A 320 1.20 -19.63 35.46
C ASN A 320 1.71 -18.22 35.11
N LYS A 321 1.47 -17.78 33.86
CA LYS A 321 1.76 -16.43 33.38
C LYS A 321 0.51 -15.80 32.80
N SER A 322 0.19 -14.60 33.25
CA SER A 322 -0.81 -13.74 32.63
C SER A 322 -0.29 -12.32 32.56
N VAL A 323 -0.90 -11.50 31.72
CA VAL A 323 -0.61 -10.08 31.63
C VAL A 323 -1.86 -9.28 31.91
N TYR A 324 -1.66 -8.10 32.49
CA TYR A 324 -2.66 -7.05 32.51
C TYR A 324 -2.10 -5.86 31.73
N VAL A 325 -2.88 -5.36 30.78
CA VAL A 325 -2.51 -4.23 29.94
C VAL A 325 -3.63 -3.21 29.95
N LYS A 326 -3.30 -1.95 30.22
CA LYS A 326 -4.22 -0.82 30.09
C LYS A 326 -3.56 0.26 29.24
N THR A 327 -4.26 0.72 28.22
CA THR A 327 -3.79 1.76 27.31
C THR A 327 -4.76 2.93 27.28
N SER A 328 -4.21 4.13 27.15
CA SER A 328 -4.94 5.32 26.74
C SER A 328 -4.56 5.71 25.32
N VAL A 329 -5.48 6.36 24.61
CA VAL A 329 -5.32 6.75 23.20
C VAL A 329 -5.89 8.16 23.03
N ASP A 330 -5.10 9.03 22.42
CA ASP A 330 -5.58 10.32 21.92
C ASP A 330 -6.09 10.11 20.49
N SER A 331 -7.35 10.40 20.22
CA SER A 331 -7.94 10.19 18.89
C SER A 331 -8.83 11.35 18.43
N GLU A 332 -8.86 11.55 17.12
CA GLU A 332 -9.70 12.54 16.44
C GLU A 332 -10.20 11.99 15.10
N LEU A 333 -11.40 12.44 14.70
CA LEU A 333 -11.91 12.16 13.37
C LEU A 333 -11.35 13.19 12.39
N VAL A 334 -10.82 12.70 11.29
CA VAL A 334 -10.20 13.51 10.24
C VAL A 334 -10.88 13.18 8.92
N ARG A 335 -11.20 14.22 8.14
CA ARG A 335 -11.77 14.02 6.80
C ARG A 335 -10.64 13.92 5.78
N CYS A 336 -10.82 13.01 4.84
CA CYS A 336 -9.97 12.76 3.68
C CYS A 336 -10.88 12.50 2.47
N ARG A 337 -10.34 12.43 1.26
CA ARG A 337 -11.13 12.10 0.06
C ARG A 337 -10.30 11.41 -1.01
N ASN A 338 -10.84 10.37 -1.63
CA ASN A 338 -10.31 9.94 -2.93
C ASN A 338 -10.85 10.89 -4.02
N VAL A 339 -10.14 11.00 -5.14
CA VAL A 339 -10.62 11.70 -6.35
C VAL A 339 -10.84 10.68 -7.46
N VAL A 340 -12.08 10.51 -7.92
CA VAL A 340 -12.46 9.44 -8.86
C VAL A 340 -13.25 10.03 -10.04
N GLY A 341 -12.75 9.79 -11.25
CA GLY A 341 -13.41 10.11 -12.51
C GLY A 341 -13.52 8.88 -13.41
N ILE A 342 -14.41 8.94 -14.41
CA ILE A 342 -14.64 7.83 -15.33
C ILE A 342 -14.76 8.30 -16.77
N ILE A 343 -14.18 7.52 -17.68
CA ILE A 343 -14.54 7.50 -19.11
C ILE A 343 -15.44 6.29 -19.30
N GLU A 344 -16.72 6.53 -19.61
CA GLU A 344 -17.65 5.43 -19.88
C GLU A 344 -17.26 4.70 -21.17
N GLY A 345 -17.26 3.38 -21.12
CA GLY A 345 -17.12 2.50 -22.28
C GLY A 345 -18.44 2.26 -23.00
N LYS A 346 -18.39 1.57 -24.14
CA LYS A 346 -19.59 1.08 -24.83
C LYS A 346 -20.39 0.15 -23.91
N ASP A 347 -19.68 -0.68 -23.16
CA ASP A 347 -20.16 -1.36 -21.97
C ASP A 347 -19.87 -0.53 -20.71
N THR A 348 -20.93 -0.20 -19.98
CA THR A 348 -20.88 0.55 -18.71
C THR A 348 -20.98 -0.36 -17.49
N THR A 349 -21.10 -1.67 -17.69
CA THR A 349 -21.21 -2.65 -16.60
C THR A 349 -19.85 -3.08 -16.10
N GLU A 350 -18.85 -3.16 -16.98
CA GLU A 350 -17.47 -3.52 -16.64
C GLU A 350 -16.50 -2.33 -16.72
N ALA A 351 -15.45 -2.35 -15.91
CA ALA A 351 -14.40 -1.35 -15.96
C ALA A 351 -12.98 -1.89 -15.71
N ILE A 352 -11.99 -1.15 -16.20
CA ILE A 352 -10.61 -1.21 -15.73
C ILE A 352 -10.36 0.03 -14.87
N ILE A 353 -9.58 -0.10 -13.80
CA ILE A 353 -9.20 1.02 -12.94
C ILE A 353 -7.72 1.37 -13.08
N ILE A 354 -7.41 2.65 -13.08
CA ILE A 354 -6.06 3.22 -13.07
C ILE A 354 -5.94 4.08 -11.81
N GLY A 355 -4.98 3.74 -10.96
CA GLY A 355 -4.81 4.30 -9.63
C GLY A 355 -3.39 4.79 -9.35
N ALA A 356 -3.30 5.81 -8.50
CA ALA A 356 -2.08 6.23 -7.80
C ALA A 356 -2.50 7.00 -6.56
N HIS A 357 -1.76 6.93 -5.45
CA HIS A 357 -2.01 7.86 -4.35
C HIS A 357 -1.44 9.23 -4.65
N TYR A 358 -2.13 10.25 -4.14
CA TYR A 358 -1.70 11.64 -4.26
C TYR A 358 -1.28 12.23 -2.91
N ASP A 359 -1.63 11.59 -1.80
CA ASP A 359 -1.13 11.98 -0.50
C ASP A 359 0.35 11.65 -0.37
N HIS A 360 1.05 12.43 0.44
CA HIS A 360 2.40 12.12 0.89
C HIS A 360 2.50 12.46 2.38
N LEU A 361 3.67 12.86 2.85
CA LEU A 361 3.96 12.93 4.27
C LEU A 361 3.52 14.24 4.93
N GLY A 362 3.35 15.33 4.20
CA GLY A 362 2.88 16.62 4.73
C GLY A 362 4.02 17.57 5.15
N MET A 363 3.73 18.45 6.13
CA MET A 363 4.64 19.49 6.59
C MET A 363 4.80 19.46 8.12
N PHE A 364 6.05 19.37 8.60
CA PHE A 364 6.38 19.34 10.03
C PHE A 364 7.65 20.11 10.34
N ASP A 365 7.63 20.86 11.45
CA ASP A 365 8.80 21.56 12.00
C ASP A 365 9.55 22.44 10.98
N GLY A 366 8.80 23.05 10.03
CA GLY A 366 9.36 23.92 8.99
C GLY A 366 9.83 23.21 7.73
N TYR A 367 9.71 21.89 7.66
CA TYR A 367 10.04 21.07 6.50
C TYR A 367 8.79 20.59 5.79
N ILE A 368 8.86 20.56 4.46
CA ILE A 368 7.80 20.07 3.58
C ILE A 368 8.33 18.83 2.88
N TRP A 369 7.57 17.75 2.94
CA TRP A 369 7.83 16.56 2.15
C TRP A 369 7.06 16.69 0.86
N ASN A 370 7.70 17.28 -0.16
CA ASN A 370 7.02 17.56 -1.42
C ASN A 370 6.68 16.30 -2.22
N GLY A 371 7.39 15.18 -2.03
CA GLY A 371 7.01 13.89 -2.59
C GLY A 371 6.89 13.92 -4.11
N ALA A 372 7.93 14.42 -4.78
CA ALA A 372 7.93 14.57 -6.22
C ALA A 372 7.82 13.21 -6.91
N ASP A 373 8.61 12.22 -6.47
CA ASP A 373 8.48 10.86 -6.94
C ASP A 373 7.37 10.11 -6.23
N ASP A 374 7.33 10.18 -4.89
CA ASP A 374 6.37 9.49 -4.03
C ASP A 374 5.32 10.47 -3.46
N ASN A 375 4.11 10.55 -4.00
CA ASN A 375 3.68 9.96 -5.28
C ASN A 375 2.99 10.97 -6.19
N ALA A 376 3.50 12.21 -6.20
CA ALA A 376 3.04 13.19 -7.18
C ALA A 376 3.26 12.66 -8.61
N SER A 377 4.36 11.94 -8.87
CA SER A 377 4.66 11.35 -10.17
C SER A 377 3.58 10.37 -10.64
N GLY A 378 3.17 9.41 -9.82
CA GLY A 378 2.13 8.44 -10.18
C GLY A 378 0.78 9.10 -10.41
N THR A 379 0.42 10.09 -9.59
CA THR A 379 -0.82 10.89 -9.76
C THR A 379 -0.82 11.65 -11.08
N VAL A 380 0.31 12.24 -11.49
CA VAL A 380 0.44 12.85 -12.81
C VAL A 380 0.29 11.82 -13.93
N GLY A 381 0.78 10.59 -13.71
CA GLY A 381 0.54 9.46 -14.62
C GLY A 381 -0.95 9.21 -14.84
N VAL A 382 -1.74 9.10 -13.76
CA VAL A 382 -3.20 8.91 -13.83
C VAL A 382 -3.88 10.05 -14.59
N MET A 383 -3.59 11.31 -14.24
CA MET A 383 -4.18 12.48 -14.92
C MET A 383 -3.78 12.54 -16.41
N THR A 384 -2.55 12.19 -16.75
CA THR A 384 -2.06 12.22 -18.12
C THR A 384 -2.66 11.10 -18.96
N LEU A 385 -2.85 9.91 -18.38
CA LEU A 385 -3.59 8.81 -19.02
C LEU A 385 -5.05 9.17 -19.29
N ALA A 386 -5.72 9.84 -18.34
CA ALA A 386 -7.08 10.31 -18.52
C ALA A 386 -7.21 11.20 -19.77
N ARG A 387 -6.26 12.13 -19.94
CA ARG A 387 -6.17 12.99 -21.13
C ARG A 387 -5.88 12.18 -22.39
N ALA A 388 -4.95 11.23 -22.34
CA ALA A 388 -4.56 10.42 -23.50
C ALA A 388 -5.72 9.55 -24.00
N CYS A 389 -6.44 8.87 -23.10
CA CYS A 389 -7.62 8.08 -23.45
C CYS A 389 -8.72 8.92 -24.09
N LEU A 390 -8.96 10.15 -23.63
CA LEU A 390 -9.93 11.06 -24.26
C LEU A 390 -9.45 11.59 -25.62
N ALA A 391 -8.15 11.82 -25.78
CA ALA A 391 -7.57 12.34 -27.02
C ALA A 391 -7.73 11.39 -28.21
N THR A 392 -7.90 10.09 -27.96
CA THR A 392 -8.24 9.09 -29.00
C THR A 392 -9.47 9.53 -29.82
N GLY A 393 -10.44 10.18 -29.16
CA GLY A 393 -11.73 10.55 -29.73
C GLY A 393 -12.69 9.36 -29.88
N GLU A 394 -12.35 8.21 -29.31
CA GLU A 394 -13.11 6.98 -29.39
C GLU A 394 -13.62 6.55 -28.01
N LYS A 395 -14.73 5.83 -27.99
CA LYS A 395 -15.28 5.25 -26.76
C LYS A 395 -14.68 3.85 -26.58
N PRO A 396 -13.98 3.54 -25.48
CA PRO A 396 -13.44 2.21 -25.25
C PRO A 396 -14.55 1.17 -25.13
N GLU A 397 -14.27 -0.12 -25.35
CA GLU A 397 -15.28 -1.17 -25.14
C GLU A 397 -15.73 -1.21 -23.67
N ARG A 398 -14.79 -1.24 -22.72
CA ARG A 398 -15.07 -1.17 -21.27
C ARG A 398 -14.84 0.22 -20.71
N SER A 399 -15.48 0.53 -19.58
CA SER A 399 -15.25 1.80 -18.90
C SER A 399 -13.86 1.86 -18.28
N ILE A 400 -13.31 3.06 -18.14
CA ILE A 400 -12.00 3.29 -17.52
C ILE A 400 -12.19 4.25 -16.35
N ILE A 401 -11.93 3.75 -15.14
CA ILE A 401 -11.97 4.52 -13.89
C ILE A 401 -10.56 5.07 -13.63
N PHE A 402 -10.47 6.36 -13.35
CA PHE A 402 -9.24 7.06 -12.98
C PHE A 402 -9.37 7.51 -11.53
N ALA A 403 -8.47 7.08 -10.68
CA ALA A 403 -8.56 7.32 -9.25
C ALA A 403 -7.24 7.83 -8.66
N ALA A 404 -7.33 8.89 -7.88
CA ALA A 404 -6.25 9.38 -7.04
C ALA A 404 -6.59 9.07 -5.57
N TRP A 405 -5.76 8.25 -4.93
CA TRP A 405 -5.99 7.72 -3.59
C TRP A 405 -5.43 8.63 -2.49
N THR A 406 -6.11 8.69 -1.36
CA THR A 406 -5.61 9.32 -0.12
C THR A 406 -5.24 8.27 0.93
N GLY A 407 -4.36 8.59 1.86
CA GLY A 407 -4.00 7.74 2.98
C GLY A 407 -3.23 6.48 2.63
N GLU A 408 -2.55 6.43 1.49
CA GLU A 408 -1.67 5.29 1.14
C GLU A 408 -0.55 5.18 2.17
N GLU A 409 0.10 6.31 2.46
CA GLU A 409 1.21 6.45 3.41
C GLU A 409 0.85 6.06 4.85
N ARG A 410 -0.46 5.94 5.09
CA ARG A 410 -1.07 5.56 6.36
C ARG A 410 -1.56 4.12 6.38
N GLY A 411 -1.30 3.36 5.31
CA GLY A 411 -1.62 1.94 5.18
C GLY A 411 -2.71 1.64 4.16
N LEU A 412 -2.61 2.22 2.96
CA LEU A 412 -3.49 1.96 1.80
C LEU A 412 -4.95 2.34 2.07
N LEU A 413 -5.22 3.35 2.90
CA LEU A 413 -6.56 3.56 3.46
C LEU A 413 -7.58 3.99 2.40
N GLY A 414 -7.20 4.83 1.44
CA GLY A 414 -8.09 5.29 0.38
C GLY A 414 -8.48 4.19 -0.60
N SER A 415 -7.52 3.44 -1.11
CA SER A 415 -7.78 2.31 -2.02
C SER A 415 -8.53 1.17 -1.33
N ARG A 416 -8.23 0.88 -0.06
CA ARG A 416 -9.03 -0.06 0.76
C ARG A 416 -10.47 0.38 0.88
N TYR A 417 -10.70 1.66 1.19
CA TYR A 417 -12.06 2.19 1.30
C TYR A 417 -12.81 2.07 -0.02
N PHE A 418 -12.14 2.38 -1.15
CA PHE A 418 -12.74 2.25 -2.48
C PHE A 418 -13.14 0.80 -2.78
N VAL A 419 -12.26 -0.18 -2.50
CA VAL A 419 -12.56 -1.60 -2.75
C VAL A 419 -13.75 -2.10 -1.91
N GLU A 420 -13.97 -1.53 -0.72
CA GLU A 420 -15.13 -1.83 0.12
C GLU A 420 -16.40 -1.08 -0.30
N HIS A 421 -16.25 0.08 -0.94
CA HIS A 421 -17.34 0.96 -1.38
C HIS A 421 -17.15 1.40 -2.84
N PRO A 422 -17.06 0.48 -3.80
CA PRO A 422 -16.65 0.80 -5.16
C PRO A 422 -17.78 1.48 -5.94
N TYR A 423 -17.42 2.24 -6.98
CA TYR A 423 -18.37 2.90 -7.86
C TYR A 423 -19.21 1.91 -8.68
N LEU A 424 -18.59 0.81 -9.12
CA LEU A 424 -19.22 -0.38 -9.71
C LEU A 424 -19.05 -1.56 -8.76
N PRO A 425 -19.89 -2.62 -8.82
CA PRO A 425 -19.62 -3.85 -8.08
C PRO A 425 -18.16 -4.30 -8.28
N ILE A 426 -17.49 -4.73 -7.21
CA ILE A 426 -16.03 -4.96 -7.24
C ILE A 426 -15.67 -6.07 -8.25
N GLU A 427 -16.54 -7.05 -8.42
CA GLU A 427 -16.47 -8.14 -9.40
C GLU A 427 -16.53 -7.69 -10.87
N ASP A 428 -17.00 -6.46 -11.11
CA ASP A 428 -17.09 -5.86 -12.44
C ASP A 428 -15.85 -5.01 -12.78
N ILE A 429 -14.92 -4.84 -11.82
CA ILE A 429 -13.60 -4.28 -12.08
C ILE A 429 -12.66 -5.40 -12.53
N LYS A 430 -12.28 -5.38 -13.82
CA LYS A 430 -11.57 -6.49 -14.47
C LYS A 430 -10.05 -6.41 -14.37
N PHE A 431 -9.50 -5.23 -14.12
CA PHE A 431 -8.06 -5.03 -13.95
C PHE A 431 -7.77 -3.76 -13.19
N CYS A 432 -6.64 -3.74 -12.47
CA CYS A 432 -6.10 -2.56 -11.80
C CYS A 432 -4.70 -2.22 -12.33
N LEU A 433 -4.52 -1.05 -12.94
CA LEU A 433 -3.20 -0.45 -13.14
C LEU A 433 -2.89 0.47 -11.97
N ASN A 434 -1.73 0.27 -11.35
CA ASN A 434 -1.24 1.14 -10.29
C ASN A 434 0.06 1.86 -10.66
N TYR A 435 0.16 3.14 -10.35
CA TYR A 435 1.38 3.92 -10.49
C TYR A 435 1.94 4.34 -9.14
N ASP A 436 3.24 4.10 -8.97
CA ASP A 436 3.96 4.41 -7.75
C ASP A 436 5.42 4.72 -8.10
N MET A 437 5.91 5.89 -7.71
CA MET A 437 7.32 6.27 -7.87
C MET A 437 7.85 6.07 -9.30
N ILE A 438 7.34 6.85 -10.27
CA ILE A 438 7.60 6.64 -11.71
C ILE A 438 8.54 7.65 -12.34
N SER A 439 9.31 8.40 -11.55
CA SER A 439 10.07 9.55 -12.04
C SER A 439 11.55 9.55 -11.67
N ARG A 440 12.01 8.64 -10.80
CA ARG A 440 13.41 8.60 -10.34
C ARG A 440 14.22 7.50 -10.99
N ASP A 441 15.53 7.70 -10.99
CA ASP A 441 16.51 6.71 -11.40
C ASP A 441 17.04 6.01 -10.14
N SER A 442 17.06 4.67 -10.12
CA SER A 442 17.75 3.95 -9.06
C SER A 442 19.26 4.07 -9.22
N GLU A 443 20.01 3.85 -8.15
CA GLU A 443 21.48 3.99 -8.18
C GLU A 443 22.16 3.11 -9.24
N ASP A 444 21.57 1.96 -9.57
CA ASP A 444 22.04 1.02 -10.58
C ASP A 444 21.58 1.33 -12.02
N ASP A 445 20.65 2.29 -12.19
CA ASP A 445 20.15 2.71 -13.49
C ASP A 445 21.02 3.80 -14.12
N SER A 446 22.19 3.37 -14.63
CA SER A 446 23.14 4.28 -15.27
C SER A 446 22.63 4.97 -16.55
N LEU A 447 21.59 4.43 -17.18
CA LEU A 447 21.02 4.96 -18.42
C LEU A 447 19.79 5.85 -18.18
N GLY A 448 19.18 5.77 -16.99
CA GLY A 448 17.97 6.52 -16.66
C GLY A 448 16.74 6.04 -17.44
N ILE A 449 16.69 4.76 -17.81
CA ILE A 449 15.60 4.17 -18.61
C ILE A 449 15.02 2.90 -17.99
N GLN A 450 15.52 2.46 -16.84
CA GLN A 450 15.03 1.26 -16.19
C GLN A 450 13.74 1.54 -15.43
N CYS A 451 12.81 0.60 -15.53
CA CYS A 451 11.65 0.53 -14.66
C CYS A 451 11.24 -0.94 -14.45
N ARG A 452 10.33 -1.15 -13.51
CA ARG A 452 9.75 -2.46 -13.21
C ARG A 452 8.26 -2.43 -13.51
N MET A 453 7.78 -3.48 -14.16
CA MET A 453 6.36 -3.80 -14.23
C MET A 453 6.11 -5.09 -13.47
N THR A 454 5.42 -5.00 -12.33
CA THR A 454 4.97 -6.19 -11.60
C THR A 454 3.53 -6.45 -11.95
N TYR A 455 3.17 -7.69 -12.28
CA TYR A 455 1.82 -8.04 -12.70
C TYR A 455 1.35 -9.36 -12.11
N THR A 456 0.04 -9.60 -12.09
CA THR A 456 -0.54 -10.87 -11.64
C THR A 456 -0.10 -12.00 -12.56
N ALA A 457 0.61 -12.99 -12.00
CA ALA A 457 1.09 -14.14 -12.77
C ALA A 457 -0.08 -14.86 -13.46
N GLY A 458 0.15 -15.37 -14.67
CA GLY A 458 -0.90 -15.90 -15.54
C GLY A 458 -1.47 -14.88 -16.53
N HIS A 459 -1.06 -13.62 -16.47
CA HIS A 459 -1.41 -12.58 -17.46
C HIS A 459 -0.20 -12.23 -18.35
N ASP A 460 0.48 -13.26 -18.84
CA ASP A 460 1.76 -13.13 -19.58
C ASP A 460 1.59 -12.35 -20.91
N PHE A 461 0.36 -12.20 -21.42
CA PHE A 461 0.08 -11.31 -22.56
C PHE A 461 0.54 -9.88 -22.31
N LEU A 462 0.58 -9.41 -21.04
CA LEU A 462 1.07 -8.08 -20.68
C LEU A 462 2.53 -7.88 -21.09
N GLU A 463 3.35 -8.92 -20.97
CA GLU A 463 4.74 -8.90 -21.41
C GLU A 463 4.82 -8.76 -22.93
N GLU A 464 4.04 -9.58 -23.64
CA GLU A 464 4.00 -9.58 -25.10
C GLU A 464 3.54 -8.22 -25.67
N ILE A 465 2.44 -7.67 -25.17
CA ILE A 465 1.93 -6.36 -25.65
C ILE A 465 2.90 -5.23 -25.29
N SER A 466 3.52 -5.28 -24.11
CA SER A 466 4.44 -4.22 -23.69
C SER A 466 5.67 -4.19 -24.58
N PHE A 467 6.33 -5.33 -24.79
CA PHE A 467 7.51 -5.38 -25.65
C PHE A 467 7.19 -5.10 -27.12
N HIS A 468 6.02 -5.52 -27.60
CA HIS A 468 5.54 -5.13 -28.92
C HIS A 468 5.44 -3.60 -29.06
N PHE A 469 4.84 -2.92 -28.08
CA PHE A 469 4.66 -1.48 -28.10
C PHE A 469 5.96 -0.68 -27.93
N LEU A 470 6.88 -1.16 -27.09
CA LEU A 470 8.21 -0.57 -26.97
C LEU A 470 8.93 -0.55 -28.33
N ASP A 471 8.90 -1.66 -29.08
CA ASP A 471 9.49 -1.71 -30.42
C ASP A 471 8.69 -0.91 -31.45
N GLN A 472 7.36 -1.03 -31.48
CA GLN A 472 6.52 -0.36 -32.47
C GLN A 472 6.64 1.17 -32.39
N TYR A 473 6.60 1.73 -31.18
CA TYR A 473 6.61 3.18 -30.95
C TYR A 473 7.98 3.74 -30.56
N LYS A 474 9.03 2.90 -30.57
CA LYS A 474 10.42 3.27 -30.25
C LYS A 474 10.52 3.99 -28.90
N ILE A 475 9.85 3.44 -27.90
CA ILE A 475 9.90 3.93 -26.51
C ILE A 475 11.14 3.31 -25.86
N ASP A 476 12.07 4.15 -25.41
CA ASP A 476 13.37 3.73 -24.87
C ASP A 476 13.26 3.46 -23.37
N LEU A 477 12.64 2.33 -23.02
CA LEU A 477 12.53 1.82 -21.65
C LEU A 477 13.05 0.40 -21.53
N ASP A 478 13.82 0.15 -20.48
CA ASP A 478 14.23 -1.18 -20.05
C ASP A 478 13.29 -1.66 -18.94
N ILE A 479 12.24 -2.38 -19.33
CA ILE A 479 11.20 -2.85 -18.39
C ILE A 479 11.57 -4.24 -17.87
N THR A 480 11.86 -4.32 -16.57
CA THR A 480 11.94 -5.60 -15.86
C THR A 480 10.54 -6.12 -15.55
N MET A 481 10.12 -7.16 -16.25
CA MET A 481 8.86 -7.88 -16.03
C MET A 481 8.92 -8.75 -14.77
N ARG A 482 7.94 -8.62 -13.88
CA ARG A 482 7.86 -9.40 -12.63
C ARG A 482 6.47 -10.00 -12.42
N PRO A 483 6.23 -11.25 -12.85
CA PRO A 483 5.01 -11.95 -12.47
C PRO A 483 4.98 -12.17 -10.95
N SER A 484 3.82 -11.98 -10.33
CA SER A 484 3.60 -12.11 -8.90
C SER A 484 2.30 -12.85 -8.62
N MET A 485 2.37 -13.86 -7.73
CA MET A 485 1.19 -14.47 -7.10
C MET A 485 0.85 -13.81 -5.75
N ASN A 486 1.67 -12.84 -5.30
CA ASN A 486 1.47 -12.16 -4.03
C ASN A 486 0.29 -11.18 -4.13
N LYS A 487 -0.71 -11.38 -3.27
CA LYS A 487 -1.88 -10.49 -3.13
C LYS A 487 -1.63 -9.34 -2.14
N GLY A 488 -0.58 -9.45 -1.32
CA GLY A 488 -0.07 -8.39 -0.48
C GLY A 488 0.81 -7.40 -1.24
N GLY A 489 1.19 -6.31 -0.59
CA GLY A 489 2.04 -5.28 -1.19
C GLY A 489 2.08 -4.01 -0.35
N GLY A 490 2.98 -3.11 -0.73
CA GLY A 490 3.14 -1.80 -0.10
C GLY A 490 2.61 -0.64 -0.94
N SER A 491 1.61 -0.88 -1.80
CA SER A 491 1.01 0.14 -2.66
C SER A 491 -0.44 -0.22 -3.00
N ASP A 492 -1.19 0.68 -3.64
CA ASP A 492 -2.65 0.63 -3.78
C ASP A 492 -3.21 -0.48 -4.69
N HIS A 493 -2.36 -1.24 -5.39
CA HIS A 493 -2.81 -2.46 -6.09
C HIS A 493 -3.21 -3.58 -5.11
N SER A 494 -2.64 -3.60 -3.90
CA SER A 494 -2.80 -4.73 -2.97
C SER A 494 -4.25 -4.96 -2.50
N PRO A 495 -5.06 -3.93 -2.19
CA PRO A 495 -6.48 -4.13 -1.88
C PRO A 495 -7.28 -4.78 -3.01
N PHE A 496 -6.98 -4.46 -4.27
CA PHE A 496 -7.60 -5.09 -5.44
C PHE A 496 -7.15 -6.54 -5.61
N ALA A 497 -5.84 -6.81 -5.49
CA ALA A 497 -5.29 -8.16 -5.56
C ALA A 497 -5.87 -9.11 -4.49
N ARG A 498 -6.18 -8.58 -3.29
CA ARG A 498 -6.88 -9.34 -2.22
C ARG A 498 -8.34 -9.69 -2.57
N LYS A 499 -8.94 -9.00 -3.54
CA LYS A 499 -10.26 -9.32 -4.11
C LYS A 499 -10.17 -10.13 -5.39
N ASP A 500 -9.01 -10.72 -5.67
CA ASP A 500 -8.75 -11.50 -6.89
C ASP A 500 -8.88 -10.70 -8.19
N ILE A 501 -8.80 -9.36 -8.11
CA ILE A 501 -8.72 -8.51 -9.29
C ILE A 501 -7.26 -8.49 -9.75
N PRO A 502 -6.97 -8.89 -11.00
CA PRO A 502 -5.63 -8.87 -11.53
C PRO A 502 -5.12 -7.43 -11.66
N PHE A 503 -3.80 -7.27 -11.51
CA PHE A 503 -3.16 -5.97 -11.51
C PHE A 503 -1.87 -5.98 -12.33
N PHE A 504 -1.48 -4.79 -12.76
CA PHE A 504 -0.09 -4.49 -13.08
C PHE A 504 0.27 -3.14 -12.50
N TYR A 505 1.52 -2.98 -12.07
CA TYR A 505 1.98 -1.71 -11.53
C TYR A 505 3.38 -1.38 -12.03
N TYR A 506 3.61 -0.09 -12.29
CA TYR A 506 4.90 0.44 -12.66
C TYR A 506 5.58 1.10 -11.47
N MET A 507 6.89 0.90 -11.37
CA MET A 507 7.78 1.59 -10.44
C MET A 507 9.13 1.81 -11.12
N ALA A 508 9.63 3.05 -11.14
CA ALA A 508 10.90 3.37 -11.78
C ALA A 508 12.10 2.82 -11.00
N GLY A 509 12.11 2.99 -9.68
CA GLY A 509 13.19 2.48 -8.84
C GLY A 509 13.17 3.02 -7.42
N TRP A 510 14.05 2.49 -6.57
CA TRP A 510 14.28 3.02 -5.22
C TRP A 510 15.43 4.03 -5.24
N HIS A 511 15.33 5.07 -4.42
CA HIS A 511 16.35 6.10 -4.26
C HIS A 511 16.43 6.57 -2.80
N ASP A 512 17.54 7.21 -2.43
CA ASP A 512 17.85 7.59 -1.05
C ASP A 512 16.95 8.71 -0.49
N GLU A 513 16.37 9.53 -1.36
CA GLU A 513 15.47 10.63 -0.95
C GLU A 513 14.04 10.17 -0.63
N TYR A 514 13.73 8.88 -0.81
CA TYR A 514 12.43 8.31 -0.49
C TYR A 514 12.00 8.67 0.95
N HIS A 515 10.78 9.19 1.11
CA HIS A 515 10.21 9.63 2.39
C HIS A 515 11.01 10.73 3.10
N THR A 516 11.79 11.52 2.36
CA THR A 516 12.54 12.66 2.90
C THR A 516 12.08 13.99 2.29
N PRO A 517 12.36 15.13 2.95
CA PRO A 517 12.16 16.46 2.35
C PRO A 517 13.01 16.73 1.09
N LYS A 518 13.89 15.82 0.69
CA LYS A 518 14.72 15.95 -0.51
C LYS A 518 14.07 15.34 -1.76
N ASP A 519 12.95 14.64 -1.63
CA ASP A 519 12.18 14.15 -2.78
C ASP A 519 11.51 15.32 -3.51
N GLU A 520 12.26 15.91 -4.44
CA GLU A 520 12.02 17.23 -5.01
C GLU A 520 12.10 17.20 -6.54
N ILE A 521 11.33 18.09 -7.19
CA ILE A 521 11.15 18.14 -8.65
C ILE A 521 12.45 18.28 -9.46
N LYS A 522 13.53 18.78 -8.85
CA LYS A 522 14.85 18.93 -9.48
C LYS A 522 15.55 17.60 -9.76
N LEU A 523 15.09 16.54 -9.11
CA LEU A 523 15.65 15.20 -9.17
C LEU A 523 14.88 14.29 -10.15
N VAL A 524 13.81 14.80 -10.75
CA VAL A 524 12.91 14.05 -11.62
C VAL A 524 13.53 13.81 -13.00
N ASN A 525 13.48 12.57 -13.47
CA ASN A 525 13.70 12.18 -14.85
C ASN A 525 12.37 12.21 -15.61
N TYR A 526 12.05 13.38 -16.19
CA TYR A 526 10.78 13.60 -16.90
C TYR A 526 10.63 12.74 -18.16
N GLN A 527 11.74 12.38 -18.82
CA GLN A 527 11.68 11.56 -20.03
C GLN A 527 11.24 10.14 -19.69
N LYS A 528 11.90 9.50 -18.71
CA LYS A 528 11.49 8.19 -18.19
C LYS A 528 10.04 8.20 -17.73
N MET A 529 9.66 9.21 -16.96
CA MET A 529 8.28 9.37 -16.47
C MET A 529 7.28 9.41 -17.63
N ALA A 530 7.55 10.23 -18.66
CA ALA A 530 6.70 10.31 -19.84
C ALA A 530 6.63 8.98 -20.60
N ASP A 531 7.75 8.28 -20.74
CA ASP A 531 7.81 6.98 -21.41
C ASP A 531 7.05 5.89 -20.66
N ILE A 532 7.10 5.89 -19.31
CA ILE A 532 6.32 4.99 -18.45
C ILE A 532 4.82 5.26 -18.61
N ILE A 533 4.41 6.52 -18.74
CA ILE A 533 3.01 6.89 -19.02
C ILE A 533 2.61 6.47 -20.44
N ARG A 534 3.50 6.60 -21.43
CA ARG A 534 3.25 6.20 -22.83
C ARG A 534 3.02 4.69 -22.95
N ILE A 535 3.86 3.86 -22.33
CA ILE A 535 3.66 2.40 -22.37
C ILE A 535 2.40 1.98 -21.63
N GLY A 536 2.11 2.61 -20.48
CA GLY A 536 0.87 2.33 -19.76
C GLY A 536 -0.39 2.74 -20.52
N PHE A 537 -0.36 3.84 -21.28
CA PHE A 537 -1.46 4.23 -22.16
C PHE A 537 -1.74 3.16 -23.20
N LEU A 538 -0.69 2.69 -23.89
CA LEU A 538 -0.83 1.68 -24.93
C LEU A 538 -1.43 0.39 -24.35
N ASN A 539 -0.89 -0.09 -23.23
CA ASN A 539 -1.38 -1.29 -22.55
C ASN A 539 -2.84 -1.14 -22.12
N ILE A 540 -3.19 -0.05 -21.42
CA ILE A 540 -4.56 0.20 -20.95
C ILE A 540 -5.53 0.34 -22.11
N TRP A 541 -5.18 1.09 -23.15
CA TRP A 541 -6.07 1.30 -24.28
C TRP A 541 -6.35 -0.02 -25.01
N THR A 542 -5.31 -0.85 -25.21
CA THR A 542 -5.51 -2.19 -25.77
C THR A 542 -6.39 -3.04 -24.87
N MET A 543 -6.09 -3.15 -23.57
CA MET A 543 -6.86 -3.96 -22.61
C MET A 543 -8.32 -3.52 -22.50
N SER A 544 -8.59 -2.21 -22.55
CA SER A 544 -9.94 -1.67 -22.49
C SER A 544 -10.79 -2.03 -23.72
N ASN A 545 -10.16 -2.50 -24.79
CA ASN A 545 -10.79 -2.88 -26.05
C ASN A 545 -10.62 -4.37 -26.43
N MET A 546 -9.94 -5.18 -25.60
CA MET A 546 -9.83 -6.63 -25.83
C MET A 546 -11.18 -7.34 -25.62
N GLU A 547 -11.48 -8.39 -26.40
CA GLU A 547 -12.71 -9.17 -26.18
C GLU A 547 -12.70 -9.88 -24.82
N SER A 548 -11.57 -10.49 -24.44
CA SER A 548 -11.36 -11.15 -23.16
C SER A 548 -10.06 -10.67 -22.52
N LEU A 549 -10.08 -10.49 -21.19
CA LEU A 549 -8.89 -10.28 -20.37
C LEU A 549 -8.45 -11.55 -19.64
N ASP A 550 -9.28 -12.60 -19.69
CA ASP A 550 -8.95 -13.93 -19.18
C ASP A 550 -8.19 -14.69 -20.26
N ILE A 551 -7.07 -15.32 -19.88
CA ILE A 551 -6.44 -16.36 -20.70
C ILE A 551 -7.18 -17.66 -20.37
N GLU A 552 -7.93 -18.22 -21.33
CA GLU A 552 -8.46 -19.58 -21.19
C GLU A 552 -7.29 -20.56 -20.96
N GLU A 553 -7.33 -21.30 -19.83
CA GLU A 553 -6.36 -22.36 -19.50
C GLU A 553 -6.27 -23.49 -20.54
#